data_AF-A0AAU9JHM3-F1
#
_entry.id   AF-A0AAU9JHM3-F1
#
_cell.length_a   1.000
_cell.length_b   1.000
_cell.length_c   1.000
_cell.angle_alpha   90.00
_cell.angle_beta   90.00
_cell.angle_gamma   90.00
#
_symmetry.space_group_name_H-M   'P 1'
#
loop_
_entity.id
_entity.type
_entity.pdbx_description
1 polymer ?
#
loop_
_entity_poly.entity_id
_entity_poly.type
_entity_poly.pdbx_seq_one_letter_code
_entity_poly.pdbx_strand_id
1 'polypeptide(L)'
;MRDRIQAKESPNATHQSLQYRQTIESLKAETKKLKDQMQLDHIHTAPIGNESHIARLQDQGDIYTRKIEIETKKRDELDKKIIEMQEKIINKRAALGAAKRNKETNDTIVQKIKKTEHKLDKTLQKYNEAVAQNKKLHDQIDSLRREKLVYQTLRQSLTEEVDKKQQEMKQIESQKEQAKIQRDEAKKKLLSLKETAEREQAKFKQEWQELTELIKNDSKIKDYLDLRQEEKEDESQEESLLKKHDMDIIKNLDRTGSISKKDRENIREAVKKVEQYEEAFKKIEEATGLSDIDQIVRTFVEAEKHNYSLYNYVNELSNDIERLEKQIAQIKAEIEKYKGKGINTDNQRKKIMSDLEVRLSMTESRAENYERKYEKTMKTINALKIGIQQILKKIGCNNEMTEMMLDTQGVDESNMMQCLGVIELRTNEILQMYWGCTNDHSYAPSQALPSNTHHSQQIAVKQPIKIEIDAPPLKDEKDPGEEDDKGNLLTREEMNDRAIIRSVQYKKR
;
A
#
# COMPACT_ATOMS: atom_id res chain seq x y z
N MET A 1 -128.39 -68.97 -104.41
CA MET A 1 -128.37 -70.39 -104.81
C MET A 1 -128.54 -71.20 -103.54
N ARG A 2 -129.76 -71.70 -103.33
CA ARG A 2 -130.14 -73.13 -103.42
C ARG A 2 -129.72 -73.88 -102.14
N ASP A 3 -130.56 -74.58 -101.39
CA ASP A 3 -131.97 -74.96 -101.56
C ASP A 3 -132.53 -75.41 -100.19
N ARG A 4 -133.87 -75.30 -100.08
CA ARG A 4 -134.86 -76.11 -99.35
C ARG A 4 -134.32 -77.22 -98.42
N ILE A 5 -134.86 -77.43 -97.22
CA ILE A 5 -136.18 -78.05 -96.99
C ILE A 5 -136.78 -77.62 -95.64
N GLN A 6 -138.05 -77.23 -95.69
CA GLN A 6 -138.98 -77.05 -94.57
C GLN A 6 -139.47 -78.39 -94.03
N ALA A 7 -139.67 -78.49 -92.71
CA ALA A 7 -140.80 -79.17 -92.08
C ALA A 7 -140.97 -78.57 -90.67
N LYS A 8 -141.78 -77.52 -90.52
CA LYS A 8 -143.10 -77.56 -89.88
C LYS A 8 -143.15 -78.44 -88.63
N GLU A 9 -143.20 -77.80 -87.45
CA GLU A 9 -144.20 -78.12 -86.42
C GLU A 9 -144.27 -77.08 -85.28
N SER A 10 -145.51 -76.59 -85.07
CA SER A 10 -146.17 -76.14 -83.84
C SER A 10 -145.77 -74.84 -83.09
N PRO A 11 -146.67 -73.82 -82.97
CA PRO A 11 -146.40 -72.50 -82.37
C PRO A 11 -146.40 -72.43 -80.83
N ASN A 12 -146.31 -73.55 -80.11
CA ASN A 12 -146.52 -73.59 -78.65
C ASN A 12 -145.25 -73.89 -77.82
N ALA A 13 -144.12 -74.23 -78.47
CA ALA A 13 -142.86 -74.57 -77.81
C ALA A 13 -141.94 -73.35 -77.53
N THR A 14 -142.10 -72.26 -78.28
CA THR A 14 -141.29 -71.03 -78.15
C THR A 14 -141.66 -70.19 -76.93
N HIS A 15 -142.92 -70.22 -76.47
CA HIS A 15 -143.34 -69.42 -75.31
C HIS A 15 -142.92 -70.04 -73.98
N GLN A 16 -142.94 -71.38 -73.87
CA GLN A 16 -142.40 -72.11 -72.71
C GLN A 16 -140.88 -71.99 -72.62
N SER A 17 -140.16 -72.07 -73.74
CA SER A 17 -138.69 -71.87 -73.77
C SER A 17 -138.28 -70.49 -73.25
N LEU A 18 -139.05 -69.43 -73.57
CA LEU A 18 -138.79 -68.08 -73.07
C LEU A 18 -139.04 -67.96 -71.55
N GLN A 19 -140.09 -68.61 -71.03
CA GLN A 19 -140.37 -68.65 -69.59
C GLN A 19 -139.30 -69.44 -68.82
N TYR A 20 -138.84 -70.58 -69.35
CA TYR A 20 -137.72 -71.32 -68.75
C TYR A 20 -136.41 -70.52 -68.78
N ARG A 21 -136.20 -69.67 -69.79
CA ARG A 21 -135.02 -68.78 -69.82
C ARG A 21 -135.10 -67.66 -68.77
N GLN A 22 -136.29 -67.07 -68.57
CA GLN A 22 -136.52 -66.04 -67.55
C GLN A 22 -136.37 -66.60 -66.13
N THR A 23 -136.84 -67.82 -65.86
CA THR A 23 -136.65 -68.46 -64.54
C THR A 23 -135.18 -68.82 -64.28
N ILE A 24 -134.44 -69.26 -65.31
CA ILE A 24 -133.00 -69.51 -65.20
C ILE A 24 -132.22 -68.20 -64.96
N GLU A 25 -132.59 -67.08 -65.59
CA GLU A 25 -131.97 -65.78 -65.31
C GLU A 25 -132.27 -65.29 -63.88
N SER A 26 -133.49 -65.50 -63.38
CA SER A 26 -133.86 -65.21 -61.99
C SER A 26 -133.02 -66.03 -61.00
N LEU A 27 -132.87 -67.34 -61.24
CA LEU A 27 -132.06 -68.21 -60.40
C LEU A 27 -130.56 -67.88 -60.48
N LYS A 28 -130.06 -67.42 -61.63
CA LYS A 28 -128.68 -66.91 -61.77
C LYS A 28 -128.48 -65.60 -61.00
N ALA A 29 -129.46 -64.70 -60.99
CA ALA A 29 -129.41 -63.48 -60.20
C ALA A 29 -129.47 -63.78 -58.69
N GLU A 30 -130.26 -64.78 -58.29
CA GLU A 30 -130.39 -65.20 -56.90
C GLU A 30 -129.14 -65.94 -56.39
N THR A 31 -128.55 -66.81 -57.21
CA THR A 31 -127.25 -67.45 -56.90
C THR A 31 -126.10 -66.43 -56.87
N LYS A 32 -126.14 -65.39 -57.71
CA LYS A 32 -125.18 -64.28 -57.63
C LYS A 32 -125.37 -63.50 -56.32
N LYS A 33 -126.61 -63.18 -55.94
CA LYS A 33 -126.91 -62.53 -54.65
C LYS A 33 -126.44 -63.36 -53.46
N LEU A 34 -126.72 -64.67 -53.43
CA LEU A 34 -126.26 -65.58 -52.38
C LEU A 34 -124.73 -65.67 -52.32
N LYS A 35 -124.05 -65.66 -53.48
CA LYS A 35 -122.58 -65.65 -53.54
C LYS A 35 -122.01 -64.35 -53.00
N ASP A 36 -122.61 -63.21 -53.34
CA ASP A 36 -122.23 -61.90 -52.81
C ASP A 36 -122.51 -61.83 -51.30
N GLN A 37 -123.59 -62.45 -50.82
CA GLN A 37 -123.93 -62.56 -49.40
C GLN A 37 -122.95 -63.46 -48.64
N MET A 38 -122.52 -64.59 -49.22
CA MET A 38 -121.48 -65.45 -48.64
C MET A 38 -120.11 -64.78 -48.59
N GLN A 39 -119.76 -63.93 -49.56
CA GLN A 39 -118.52 -63.16 -49.50
C GLN A 39 -118.57 -62.08 -48.42
N LEU A 40 -119.71 -61.44 -48.25
CA LEU A 40 -119.94 -60.49 -47.14
C LEU A 40 -119.91 -61.22 -45.79
N ASP A 41 -120.54 -62.38 -45.67
CA ASP A 41 -120.51 -63.17 -44.43
C ASP A 41 -119.09 -63.68 -44.13
N HIS A 42 -118.29 -64.08 -45.12
CA HIS A 42 -116.89 -64.48 -44.90
C HIS A 42 -116.00 -63.31 -44.41
N ILE A 43 -116.31 -62.08 -44.82
CA ILE A 43 -115.63 -60.88 -44.32
C ILE A 43 -116.12 -60.51 -42.91
N HIS A 44 -117.37 -60.84 -42.57
CA HIS A 44 -117.97 -60.58 -41.26
C HIS A 44 -117.82 -61.72 -40.23
N THR A 45 -117.42 -62.93 -40.63
CA THR A 45 -117.13 -64.07 -39.75
C THR A 45 -115.62 -64.29 -39.53
N ALA A 46 -114.81 -63.23 -39.57
CA ALA A 46 -113.59 -63.23 -38.77
C ALA A 46 -114.01 -63.08 -37.31
N PRO A 47 -113.54 -63.90 -36.35
CA PRO A 47 -113.95 -63.78 -34.97
C PRO A 47 -113.51 -62.42 -34.42
N ILE A 48 -114.45 -61.49 -34.34
CA ILE A 48 -114.31 -60.26 -33.55
C ILE A 48 -114.46 -60.69 -32.09
N GLY A 49 -113.34 -61.00 -31.44
CA GLY A 49 -113.34 -61.40 -30.04
C GLY A 49 -111.94 -61.56 -29.47
N ASN A 50 -111.43 -60.52 -28.82
CA ASN A 50 -110.29 -60.48 -27.90
C ASN A 50 -108.88 -60.86 -28.42
N GLU A 51 -108.73 -61.85 -29.29
CA GLU A 51 -107.43 -62.43 -29.67
C GLU A 51 -106.58 -61.48 -30.54
N SER A 52 -107.20 -60.72 -31.44
CA SER A 52 -106.52 -59.68 -32.23
C SER A 52 -106.11 -58.44 -31.40
N HIS A 53 -106.86 -58.11 -30.35
CA HIS A 53 -106.53 -57.00 -29.45
C HIS A 53 -105.43 -57.39 -28.46
N ILE A 54 -105.46 -58.63 -27.96
CA ILE A 54 -104.41 -59.22 -27.13
C ILE A 54 -103.08 -59.26 -27.90
N ALA A 55 -103.08 -59.68 -29.18
CA ALA A 55 -101.87 -59.65 -30.01
C ALA A 55 -101.27 -58.24 -30.16
N ARG A 56 -102.10 -57.21 -30.40
CA ARG A 56 -101.62 -55.82 -30.47
C ARG A 56 -101.08 -55.29 -29.14
N LEU A 57 -101.71 -55.65 -28.02
CA LEU A 57 -101.24 -55.27 -26.69
C LEU A 57 -99.94 -56.01 -26.33
N GLN A 58 -99.77 -57.25 -26.78
CA GLN A 58 -98.55 -58.01 -26.64
C GLN A 58 -97.41 -57.40 -27.48
N ASP A 59 -97.65 -57.04 -28.74
CA ASP A 59 -96.70 -56.30 -29.57
C ASP A 59 -96.31 -54.94 -28.94
N GLN A 60 -97.28 -54.21 -28.39
CA GLN A 60 -97.00 -52.97 -27.65
C GLN A 60 -96.19 -53.24 -26.38
N GLY A 61 -96.52 -54.30 -25.64
CA GLY A 61 -95.76 -54.77 -24.48
C GLY A 61 -94.31 -55.09 -24.84
N ASP A 62 -94.07 -55.78 -25.94
CA ASP A 62 -92.74 -56.13 -26.44
C ASP A 62 -91.97 -54.88 -26.91
N ILE A 63 -92.65 -53.92 -27.56
CA ILE A 63 -92.05 -52.63 -27.94
C ILE A 63 -91.64 -51.83 -26.70
N TYR A 64 -92.50 -51.74 -25.69
CA TYR A 64 -92.17 -51.02 -24.45
C TYR A 64 -91.10 -51.75 -23.64
N THR A 65 -91.11 -53.09 -23.61
CA THR A 65 -90.06 -53.90 -22.97
C THR A 65 -88.72 -53.63 -23.64
N ARG A 66 -88.67 -53.64 -24.98
CA ARG A 66 -87.44 -53.30 -25.73
C ARG A 66 -87.00 -51.86 -25.49
N LYS A 67 -87.93 -50.89 -25.39
CA LYS A 67 -87.59 -49.49 -25.05
C LYS A 67 -87.03 -49.37 -23.63
N ILE A 68 -87.63 -50.07 -22.67
CA ILE A 68 -87.14 -50.14 -21.29
C ILE A 68 -85.74 -50.74 -21.27
N GLU A 69 -85.49 -51.84 -21.99
CA GLU A 69 -84.15 -52.44 -22.11
C GLU A 69 -83.09 -51.51 -22.70
N ILE A 70 -83.46 -50.69 -23.69
CA ILE A 70 -82.54 -49.70 -24.26
C ILE A 70 -82.24 -48.59 -23.25
N GLU A 71 -83.26 -48.08 -22.57
CA GLU A 71 -83.08 -47.04 -21.55
C GLU A 71 -82.36 -47.55 -20.29
N THR A 72 -82.55 -48.82 -19.89
CA THR A 72 -81.78 -49.43 -18.79
C THR A 72 -80.31 -49.58 -19.18
N LYS A 73 -79.99 -50.04 -20.39
CA LYS A 73 -78.60 -50.08 -20.89
C LYS A 73 -77.96 -48.69 -20.92
N LYS A 74 -78.70 -47.69 -21.39
CA LYS A 74 -78.23 -46.30 -21.42
C LYS A 74 -78.00 -45.75 -20.02
N ARG A 75 -78.85 -46.08 -19.05
CA ARG A 75 -78.66 -45.75 -17.64
C ARG A 75 -77.40 -46.41 -17.08
N ASP A 76 -77.18 -47.69 -17.33
CA ASP A 76 -75.99 -48.42 -16.88
C ASP A 76 -74.70 -47.82 -17.47
N GLU A 77 -74.72 -47.40 -18.74
CA GLU A 77 -73.60 -46.69 -19.37
C GLU A 77 -73.33 -45.32 -18.73
N LEU A 78 -74.38 -44.58 -18.39
CA LEU A 78 -74.25 -43.30 -17.69
C LEU A 78 -73.73 -43.50 -16.26
N ASP A 79 -74.21 -44.51 -15.53
CA ASP A 79 -73.74 -44.84 -14.19
C ASP A 79 -72.25 -45.24 -14.20
N LYS A 80 -71.81 -46.02 -15.20
CA LYS A 80 -70.37 -46.30 -15.42
C LYS A 80 -69.56 -45.03 -15.66
N LYS A 81 -70.04 -44.13 -16.52
CA LYS A 81 -69.37 -42.84 -16.79
C LYS A 81 -69.30 -41.95 -15.54
N ILE A 82 -70.35 -41.97 -14.70
CA ILE A 82 -70.35 -41.24 -13.43
C ILE A 82 -69.26 -41.78 -12.51
N ILE A 83 -69.14 -43.10 -12.36
CA ILE A 83 -68.10 -43.73 -11.53
C ILE A 83 -66.70 -43.37 -12.06
N GLU A 84 -66.46 -43.50 -13.36
CA GLU A 84 -65.18 -43.11 -13.97
C GLU A 84 -64.83 -41.63 -13.75
N MET A 85 -65.83 -40.74 -13.86
CA MET A 85 -65.61 -39.32 -13.60
C MET A 85 -65.34 -39.04 -12.12
N GLN A 86 -66.05 -39.72 -11.20
CA GLN A 86 -65.79 -39.61 -9.76
C GLN A 86 -64.38 -40.07 -9.41
N GLU A 87 -63.92 -41.18 -9.98
CA GLU A 87 -62.55 -41.67 -9.80
C GLU A 87 -61.52 -40.66 -10.33
N LYS A 88 -61.75 -40.10 -11.53
CA LYS A 88 -60.90 -39.02 -12.08
C LYS A 88 -60.88 -37.78 -11.18
N ILE A 89 -62.00 -37.41 -10.56
CA ILE A 89 -62.07 -36.29 -9.62
C ILE A 89 -61.27 -36.59 -8.34
N ILE A 90 -61.40 -37.78 -7.78
CA ILE A 90 -60.65 -38.21 -6.59
C ILE A 90 -59.15 -38.19 -6.89
N ASN A 91 -58.73 -38.75 -8.04
CA ASN A 91 -57.34 -38.77 -8.46
C ASN A 91 -56.78 -37.36 -8.67
N LYS A 92 -57.54 -36.44 -9.29
CA LYS A 92 -57.14 -35.04 -9.43
C LYS A 92 -57.08 -34.31 -8.07
N ARG A 93 -58.02 -34.56 -7.17
CA ARG A 93 -57.99 -33.98 -5.81
C ARG A 93 -56.81 -34.48 -5.00
N ALA A 94 -56.47 -35.77 -5.10
CA ALA A 94 -55.28 -36.35 -4.48
C ALA A 94 -53.99 -35.74 -5.05
N ALA A 95 -53.90 -35.60 -6.38
CA ALA A 95 -52.78 -34.95 -7.05
C ALA A 95 -52.62 -33.48 -6.64
N LEU A 96 -53.73 -32.72 -6.55
CA LEU A 96 -53.73 -31.34 -6.08
C LEU A 96 -53.35 -31.24 -4.60
N GLY A 97 -53.81 -32.18 -3.76
CA GLY A 97 -53.43 -32.26 -2.34
C GLY A 97 -51.97 -32.63 -2.12
N ALA A 98 -51.37 -33.43 -3.01
CA ALA A 98 -49.93 -33.72 -3.00
C ALA A 98 -49.12 -32.51 -3.50
N ALA A 99 -49.56 -31.86 -4.58
CA ALA A 99 -48.93 -30.64 -5.11
C ALA A 99 -48.97 -29.48 -4.11
N LYS A 100 -50.04 -29.35 -3.32
CA LYS A 100 -50.15 -28.34 -2.25
C LYS A 100 -49.25 -28.62 -1.06
N ARG A 101 -48.95 -29.90 -0.78
CA ARG A 101 -47.96 -30.30 0.24
C ARG A 101 -46.51 -30.11 -0.23
N ASN A 102 -46.24 -30.26 -1.53
CA ASN A 102 -44.91 -30.11 -2.12
C ASN A 102 -44.58 -28.67 -2.57
N LYS A 103 -45.57 -27.78 -2.67
CA LYS A 103 -45.29 -26.35 -2.79
C LYS A 103 -44.79 -25.87 -1.43
N GLU A 104 -43.46 -25.81 -1.29
CA GLU A 104 -42.85 -24.90 -0.32
C GLU A 104 -43.56 -23.56 -0.48
N THR A 105 -44.26 -23.13 0.56
CA THR A 105 -45.04 -21.89 0.48
C THR A 105 -44.06 -20.76 0.19
N ASN A 106 -44.46 -19.76 -0.60
CA ASN A 106 -43.60 -18.60 -0.90
C ASN A 106 -42.94 -18.06 0.38
N ASP A 107 -43.64 -18.11 1.52
CA ASP A 107 -43.13 -17.77 2.85
C ASP A 107 -41.91 -18.59 3.29
N THR A 108 -41.88 -19.90 3.05
CA THR A 108 -40.72 -20.74 3.40
C THR A 108 -39.50 -20.44 2.52
N ILE A 109 -39.72 -20.12 1.25
CA ILE A 109 -38.66 -19.70 0.33
C ILE A 109 -38.11 -18.34 0.76
N VAL A 110 -38.99 -17.38 1.06
CA VAL A 110 -38.63 -16.06 1.58
C VAL A 110 -37.84 -16.17 2.90
N GLN A 111 -38.25 -17.06 3.81
CA GLN A 111 -37.48 -17.31 5.05
C GLN A 111 -36.10 -17.91 4.78
N LYS A 112 -35.97 -18.81 3.80
CA LYS A 112 -34.66 -19.35 3.39
C LYS A 112 -33.78 -18.25 2.80
N ILE A 113 -34.32 -17.41 1.92
CA ILE A 113 -33.63 -16.24 1.33
C ILE A 113 -33.12 -15.32 2.44
N LYS A 114 -33.97 -14.91 3.39
CA LYS A 114 -33.58 -14.07 4.52
C LYS A 114 -32.47 -14.69 5.37
N LYS A 115 -32.52 -16.00 5.62
CA LYS A 115 -31.46 -16.71 6.35
C LYS A 115 -30.14 -16.72 5.59
N THR A 116 -30.18 -16.91 4.26
CA THR A 116 -28.98 -16.89 3.42
C THR A 116 -28.40 -15.49 3.26
N GLU A 117 -29.24 -14.47 3.14
CA GLU A 117 -28.84 -13.05 3.13
C GLU A 117 -28.16 -12.68 4.45
N HIS A 118 -28.78 -13.00 5.59
CA HIS A 118 -28.16 -12.74 6.88
C HIS A 118 -26.82 -13.46 7.06
N LYS A 119 -26.72 -14.70 6.54
CA LYS A 119 -25.45 -15.45 6.56
C LYS A 119 -24.40 -14.76 5.67
N LEU A 120 -24.79 -14.28 4.49
CA LEU A 120 -23.92 -13.54 3.58
C LEU A 120 -23.42 -12.25 4.23
N ASP A 121 -24.30 -11.43 4.80
CA ASP A 121 -23.94 -10.18 5.48
C ASP A 121 -22.96 -10.43 6.62
N LYS A 122 -23.22 -11.46 7.43
CA LYS A 122 -22.33 -11.83 8.53
C LYS A 122 -20.96 -12.29 8.03
N THR A 123 -20.90 -12.99 6.89
CA THR A 123 -19.61 -13.36 6.28
C THR A 123 -18.89 -12.17 5.66
N LEU A 124 -19.61 -11.22 5.04
CA LEU A 124 -19.04 -9.99 4.50
C LEU A 124 -18.49 -9.09 5.61
N GLN A 125 -19.20 -8.98 6.72
CA GLN A 125 -18.72 -8.25 7.89
C GLN A 125 -17.41 -8.86 8.41
N LYS A 126 -17.37 -10.18 8.61
CA LYS A 126 -16.14 -10.89 9.04
C LYS A 126 -15.00 -10.73 8.04
N TYR A 127 -15.30 -10.75 6.74
CA TYR A 127 -14.32 -10.53 5.69
C TYR A 127 -13.75 -9.11 5.77
N ASN A 128 -14.60 -8.09 5.90
CA ASN A 128 -14.18 -6.70 6.03
C ASN A 128 -13.36 -6.47 7.32
N GLU A 129 -13.75 -7.10 8.43
CA GLU A 129 -12.99 -7.08 9.68
C GLU A 129 -11.60 -7.71 9.50
N ALA A 130 -11.51 -8.86 8.82
CA ALA A 130 -10.23 -9.51 8.51
C ALA A 130 -9.36 -8.65 7.58
N VAL A 131 -9.93 -8.01 6.57
CA VAL A 131 -9.23 -7.08 5.68
C VAL A 131 -8.71 -5.87 6.46
N ALA A 132 -9.50 -5.31 7.37
CA ALA A 132 -9.07 -4.20 8.23
C ALA A 132 -7.95 -4.62 9.19
N GLN A 133 -8.02 -5.84 9.75
CA GLN A 133 -6.93 -6.39 10.57
C GLN A 133 -5.65 -6.63 9.76
N ASN A 134 -5.76 -7.17 8.54
CA ASN A 134 -4.63 -7.34 7.64
C ASN A 134 -3.99 -6.01 7.29
N LYS A 135 -4.78 -4.97 6.99
CA LYS A 135 -4.27 -3.62 6.75
C LYS A 135 -3.47 -3.10 7.95
N LYS A 136 -4.01 -3.25 9.17
CA LYS A 136 -3.30 -2.87 10.40
C LYS A 136 -1.99 -3.65 10.59
N LEU A 137 -1.97 -4.94 10.27
CA LEU A 137 -0.75 -5.75 10.35
C LEU A 137 0.28 -5.33 9.30
N HIS A 138 -0.15 -5.01 8.07
CA HIS A 138 0.73 -4.45 7.05
C HIS A 138 1.34 -3.11 7.50
N ASP A 139 0.53 -2.20 8.02
CA ASP A 139 1.01 -0.92 8.54
C ASP A 139 2.02 -1.11 9.69
N GLN A 140 1.79 -2.09 10.57
CA GLN A 140 2.73 -2.47 11.63
C GLN A 140 4.04 -3.05 11.07
N ILE A 141 3.95 -3.95 10.08
CA ILE A 141 5.13 -4.53 9.42
C ILE A 141 5.96 -3.42 8.77
N ASP A 142 5.33 -2.49 8.07
CA ASP A 142 6.05 -1.40 7.40
C ASP A 142 6.64 -0.40 8.40
N SER A 143 5.96 -0.15 9.53
CA SER A 143 6.54 0.60 10.64
C SER A 143 7.78 -0.10 11.20
N LEU A 144 7.72 -1.42 11.45
CA LEU A 144 8.84 -2.20 11.96
C LEU A 144 10.00 -2.29 10.96
N ARG A 145 9.71 -2.33 9.65
CA ARG A 145 10.72 -2.29 8.59
C ARG A 145 11.46 -0.95 8.57
N ARG A 146 10.73 0.17 8.69
CA ARG A 146 11.34 1.51 8.80
C ARG A 146 12.19 1.62 10.06
N GLU A 147 11.68 1.18 11.21
CA GLU A 147 12.46 1.16 12.46
C GLU A 147 13.74 0.30 12.30
N LYS A 148 13.63 -0.90 11.71
CA LYS A 148 14.79 -1.77 11.43
C LYS A 148 15.83 -1.11 10.54
N LEU A 149 15.40 -0.40 9.48
CA LEU A 149 16.32 0.30 8.59
C LEU A 149 17.11 1.37 9.36
N VAL A 150 16.43 2.18 10.18
CA VAL A 150 17.08 3.17 11.04
C VAL A 150 18.08 2.50 12.00
N TYR A 151 17.71 1.38 12.63
CA TYR A 151 18.63 0.62 13.49
C TYR A 151 19.83 0.06 12.72
N GLN A 152 19.66 -0.38 11.47
CA GLN A 152 20.76 -0.87 10.64
C GLN A 152 21.74 0.26 10.29
N THR A 153 21.22 1.43 9.89
CA THR A 153 22.06 2.60 9.60
C THR A 153 22.81 3.07 10.85
N LEU A 154 22.13 3.15 11.99
CA LEU A 154 22.78 3.52 13.26
C LEU A 154 23.83 2.49 13.69
N ARG A 155 23.54 1.19 13.51
CA ARG A 155 24.52 0.14 13.82
C ARG A 155 25.74 0.25 12.92
N GLN A 156 25.55 0.56 11.63
CA GLN A 156 26.66 0.76 10.71
C GLN A 156 27.52 1.95 11.13
N SER A 157 26.91 3.11 11.44
CA SER A 157 27.67 4.28 11.88
C SER A 157 28.43 4.01 13.19
N LEU A 158 27.80 3.33 14.16
CA LEU A 158 28.46 2.94 15.41
C LEU A 158 29.61 1.96 15.17
N THR A 159 29.46 1.03 14.22
CA THR A 159 30.54 0.10 13.86
C THR A 159 31.71 0.85 13.24
N GLU A 160 31.45 1.80 12.34
CA GLU A 160 32.48 2.65 11.74
C GLU A 160 33.20 3.52 12.78
N GLU A 161 32.48 4.02 13.79
CA GLU A 161 33.09 4.76 14.91
C GLU A 161 33.98 3.87 15.78
N VAL A 162 33.55 2.64 16.07
CA VAL A 162 34.37 1.67 16.81
C VAL A 162 35.65 1.35 16.04
N ASP A 163 35.54 1.11 14.72
CA ASP A 163 36.70 0.83 13.87
C ASP A 163 37.68 2.01 13.84
N LYS A 164 37.18 3.25 13.74
CA LYS A 164 38.01 4.46 13.82
C LYS A 164 38.73 4.56 15.16
N LYS A 165 38.00 4.35 16.27
CA LYS A 165 38.60 4.38 17.62
C LYS A 165 39.64 3.28 17.81
N GLN A 166 39.43 2.10 17.22
CA GLN A 166 40.41 1.03 17.28
C GLN A 166 41.65 1.33 16.43
N GLN A 167 41.51 2.03 15.30
CA GLN A 167 42.65 2.54 14.54
C GLN A 167 43.42 3.61 15.30
N GLU A 168 42.73 4.58 15.91
CA GLU A 168 43.35 5.61 16.78
C GLU A 168 44.12 4.95 17.94
N MET A 169 43.53 3.94 18.59
CA MET A 169 44.19 3.18 19.66
C MET A 169 45.48 2.51 19.18
N LYS A 170 45.45 1.84 18.02
CA LYS A 170 46.65 1.23 17.42
C LYS A 170 47.72 2.27 17.08
N GLN A 171 47.33 3.45 16.61
CA GLN A 171 48.28 4.54 16.35
C GLN A 171 48.95 5.02 17.65
N ILE A 172 48.18 5.21 18.72
CA ILE A 172 48.70 5.60 20.03
C ILE A 172 49.64 4.50 20.58
N GLU A 173 49.30 3.22 20.42
CA GLU A 173 50.17 2.11 20.80
C GLU A 173 51.51 2.12 20.02
N SER A 174 51.47 2.38 18.71
CA SER A 174 52.67 2.51 17.89
C SER A 174 53.52 3.71 18.34
N GLN A 175 52.90 4.86 18.61
CA GLN A 175 53.60 6.03 19.13
C GLN A 175 54.22 5.77 20.51
N LYS A 176 53.50 5.05 21.39
CA LYS A 176 53.99 4.64 22.70
C LYS A 176 55.21 3.73 22.57
N GLU A 177 55.19 2.76 21.67
CA GLU A 177 56.33 1.87 21.44
C GLU A 177 57.53 2.66 20.91
N GLN A 178 57.31 3.59 19.97
CA GLN A 178 58.36 4.46 19.46
C GLN A 178 58.98 5.35 20.55
N ALA A 179 58.15 5.95 21.40
CA ALA A 179 58.62 6.76 22.53
C ALA A 179 59.40 5.92 23.54
N LYS A 180 59.00 4.66 23.76
CA LYS A 180 59.72 3.72 24.63
C LYS A 180 61.09 3.37 24.06
N ILE A 181 61.19 3.09 22.76
CA ILE A 181 62.47 2.83 22.08
C ILE A 181 63.39 4.05 22.22
N GLN A 182 62.89 5.26 21.92
CA GLN A 182 63.67 6.50 22.06
C GLN A 182 64.17 6.72 23.49
N ARG A 183 63.31 6.48 24.48
CA ARG A 183 63.69 6.57 25.89
C ARG A 183 64.79 5.57 26.24
N ASP A 184 64.69 4.34 25.76
CA ASP A 184 65.66 3.28 26.06
C ASP A 184 67.01 3.55 25.36
N GLU A 185 66.99 4.10 24.15
CA GLU A 185 68.18 4.60 23.45
C GLU A 185 68.85 5.76 24.21
N ALA A 186 68.07 6.74 24.68
CA ALA A 186 68.59 7.86 25.46
C ALA A 186 69.21 7.38 26.78
N LYS A 187 68.57 6.42 27.46
CA LYS A 187 69.14 5.78 28.66
C LYS A 187 70.45 5.07 28.38
N LYS A 188 70.55 4.35 27.25
CA LYS A 188 71.80 3.69 26.84
C LYS A 188 72.92 4.71 26.58
N LYS A 189 72.61 5.81 25.89
CA LYS A 189 73.58 6.91 25.68
C LYS A 189 74.03 7.53 27.00
N LEU A 190 73.09 7.80 27.91
CA LEU A 190 73.41 8.34 29.24
C LEU A 190 74.32 7.39 30.03
N LEU A 191 74.04 6.09 30.03
CA LEU A 191 74.91 5.09 30.66
C LEU A 191 76.32 5.11 30.05
N SER A 192 76.44 5.13 28.72
CA SER A 192 77.76 5.20 28.07
C SER A 192 78.53 6.48 28.40
N LEU A 193 77.85 7.63 28.48
CA LEU A 193 78.46 8.91 28.88
C LEU A 193 78.88 8.91 30.35
N LYS A 194 78.11 8.26 31.22
CA LYS A 194 78.45 8.09 32.63
C LYS A 194 79.71 7.23 32.78
N GLU A 195 79.80 6.12 32.06
CA GLU A 195 81.01 5.29 32.05
C GLU A 195 82.24 6.02 31.50
N THR A 196 82.10 6.85 30.46
CA THR A 196 83.21 7.68 29.96
C THR A 196 83.63 8.72 30.99
N ALA A 197 82.68 9.41 31.62
CA ALA A 197 82.96 10.40 32.65
C ALA A 197 83.64 9.77 33.88
N GLU A 198 83.19 8.58 34.33
CA GLU A 198 83.83 7.85 35.41
C GLU A 198 85.26 7.41 35.05
N ARG A 199 85.49 6.97 33.81
CA ARG A 199 86.85 6.65 33.32
C ARG A 199 87.75 7.88 33.26
N GLU A 200 87.26 9.01 32.78
CA GLU A 200 88.02 10.27 32.75
C GLU A 200 88.32 10.78 34.16
N GLN A 201 87.35 10.70 35.08
CA GLN A 201 87.54 11.08 36.47
C GLN A 201 88.56 10.16 37.16
N ALA A 202 88.55 8.85 36.86
CA ALA A 202 89.54 7.91 37.37
C ALA A 202 90.95 8.24 36.86
N LYS A 203 91.10 8.52 35.55
CA LYS A 203 92.38 8.97 34.97
C LYS A 203 92.87 10.27 35.61
N PHE A 204 91.99 11.26 35.74
CA PHE A 204 92.33 12.53 36.38
C PHE A 204 92.78 12.33 37.83
N LYS A 205 92.12 11.45 38.59
CA LYS A 205 92.55 11.11 39.96
C LYS A 205 93.92 10.45 39.99
N GLN A 206 94.23 9.56 39.04
CA GLN A 206 95.56 8.95 38.91
C GLN A 206 96.63 10.00 38.60
N GLU A 207 96.41 10.82 37.57
CA GLU A 207 97.31 11.92 37.21
C GLU A 207 97.51 12.91 38.37
N TRP A 208 96.44 13.23 39.10
CA TRP A 208 96.50 14.09 40.28
C TRP A 208 97.35 13.48 41.40
N GLN A 209 97.23 12.18 41.65
CA GLN A 209 98.03 11.46 42.63
C GLN A 209 99.51 11.45 42.23
N GLU A 210 99.82 11.13 40.97
CA GLU A 210 101.19 11.17 40.43
C GLU A 210 101.81 12.56 40.57
N LEU A 211 101.08 13.61 40.21
CA LEU A 211 101.55 14.99 40.34
C LEU A 211 101.76 15.39 41.81
N THR A 212 100.87 14.95 42.71
CA THR A 212 101.01 15.17 44.15
C THR A 212 102.23 14.46 44.72
N GLU A 213 102.51 13.22 44.29
CA GLU A 213 103.72 12.49 44.68
C GLU A 213 104.98 13.16 44.15
N LEU A 214 104.96 13.66 42.91
CA LEU A 214 106.06 14.42 42.33
C LEU A 214 106.36 15.68 43.16
N ILE A 215 105.33 16.45 43.53
CA ILE A 215 105.47 17.64 44.38
C ILE A 215 105.95 17.26 45.78
N LYS A 216 105.47 16.16 46.38
CA LYS A 216 105.98 15.68 47.68
C LYS A 216 107.44 15.27 47.60
N ASN A 217 107.86 14.63 46.52
CA ASN A 217 109.25 14.27 46.31
C ASN A 217 110.11 15.51 46.10
N ASP A 218 109.63 16.51 45.35
CA ASP A 218 110.30 17.79 45.15
C ASP A 218 110.39 18.60 46.45
N SER A 219 109.32 18.63 47.25
CA SER A 219 109.32 19.20 48.61
C SER A 219 110.30 18.48 49.51
N LYS A 220 110.36 17.14 49.50
CA LYS A 220 111.35 16.39 50.28
C LYS A 220 112.77 16.72 49.85
N ILE A 221 113.03 16.86 48.54
CA ILE A 221 114.35 17.26 48.02
C ILE A 221 114.69 18.68 48.48
N LYS A 222 113.71 19.59 48.43
CA LYS A 222 113.85 20.96 48.91
C LYS A 222 114.09 21.00 50.42
N ASP A 223 113.30 20.27 51.22
CA ASP A 223 113.48 20.15 52.67
C ASP A 223 114.85 19.53 53.00
N TYR A 224 115.33 18.55 52.21
CA TYR A 224 116.69 18.02 52.34
C TYR A 224 117.78 19.04 51.96
N LEU A 225 117.51 19.95 51.03
CA LEU A 225 118.41 21.05 50.66
C LEU A 225 118.39 22.16 51.72
N ASP A 226 117.22 22.49 52.26
CA ASP A 226 117.01 23.46 53.31
C ASP A 226 117.65 22.96 54.63
N LEU A 227 117.50 21.68 55.00
CA LEU A 227 118.19 21.08 56.15
C LEU A 227 119.73 21.09 55.97
N ARG A 228 120.20 21.04 54.72
CA ARG A 228 121.63 21.15 54.37
C ARG A 228 122.11 22.61 54.28
N GLN A 229 121.20 23.57 54.20
CA GLN A 229 121.47 25.00 54.38
C GLN A 229 121.38 25.39 55.87
N GLU A 230 120.49 24.79 56.65
CA GLU A 230 120.40 24.95 58.12
C GLU A 230 121.64 24.38 58.83
N GLU A 231 122.23 23.27 58.36
CA GLU A 231 123.56 22.82 58.84
C GLU A 231 124.72 23.81 58.53
N LYS A 232 124.49 24.86 57.73
CA LYS A 232 125.45 25.95 57.47
C LYS A 232 125.05 27.30 58.05
N GLU A 233 123.87 27.41 58.68
CA GLU A 233 123.36 28.68 59.24
C GLU A 233 122.99 28.58 60.74
N ASP A 234 123.43 27.53 61.44
CA ASP A 234 123.37 27.45 62.91
C ASP A 234 124.61 28.08 63.58
N GLU A 235 124.79 29.38 63.38
CA GLU A 235 125.50 30.27 64.31
C GLU A 235 125.00 31.70 64.13
N SER A 236 123.81 32.03 64.65
CA SER A 236 123.55 33.28 65.41
C SER A 236 122.06 33.54 65.69
N GLN A 237 121.74 33.49 67.00
CA GLN A 237 120.87 34.39 67.76
C GLN A 237 119.38 34.55 67.38
N GLU A 238 118.56 33.82 68.15
CA GLU A 238 117.71 34.34 69.25
C GLU A 238 116.93 35.67 69.08
N GLU A 239 115.61 35.53 69.26
CA GLU A 239 114.61 36.48 69.79
C GLU A 239 114.31 37.81 69.08
N SER A 240 113.03 38.00 68.69
CA SER A 240 112.09 38.76 69.54
C SER A 240 110.64 38.70 69.05
N LEU A 241 109.75 38.82 70.03
CA LEU A 241 108.32 38.58 70.05
C LEU A 241 107.48 39.82 69.61
N LEU A 242 106.38 39.54 68.89
CA LEU A 242 105.02 40.11 69.08
C LEU A 242 104.84 41.65 69.15
N LYS A 243 104.20 42.23 68.11
CA LYS A 243 102.75 42.59 68.06
C LYS A 243 102.43 43.70 67.04
N LYS A 244 101.46 43.39 66.18
CA LYS A 244 100.29 44.18 65.73
C LYS A 244 100.46 45.70 65.55
N HIS A 245 100.28 46.18 64.33
CA HIS A 245 99.09 46.98 63.98
C HIS A 245 98.94 47.08 62.46
N ASP A 246 97.77 46.67 61.97
CA ASP A 246 97.27 46.91 60.62
C ASP A 246 97.13 48.40 60.37
N MET A 247 97.87 48.98 59.42
CA MET A 247 97.43 50.10 58.55
C MET A 247 98.54 50.56 57.61
N ASP A 248 99.20 49.67 56.85
CA ASP A 248 100.21 50.14 55.86
C ASP A 248 100.51 49.15 54.71
N ILE A 249 99.55 48.29 54.33
CA ILE A 249 99.78 47.29 53.27
C ILE A 249 99.48 47.81 51.85
N ILE A 250 98.82 48.97 51.70
CA ILE A 250 98.42 49.47 50.36
C ILE A 250 99.40 50.49 49.74
N LYS A 251 100.47 50.90 50.43
CA LYS A 251 101.47 51.84 49.85
C LYS A 251 102.88 51.30 49.64
N ASN A 252 103.17 50.07 50.04
CA ASN A 252 104.46 49.40 49.77
C ASN A 252 104.35 48.23 48.78
N LEU A 253 103.20 48.07 48.10
CA LEU A 253 102.99 47.07 47.05
C LEU A 253 103.35 47.60 45.64
N ASP A 254 104.35 48.48 45.55
CA ASP A 254 104.88 49.01 44.28
C ASP A 254 106.36 48.63 44.06
N ARG A 255 106.92 47.72 44.88
CA ARG A 255 108.32 47.27 44.74
C ARG A 255 108.57 45.76 44.76
N THR A 256 107.53 44.92 44.77
CA THR A 256 107.69 43.46 44.68
C THR A 256 106.93 42.93 43.47
N GLY A 257 107.68 42.58 42.41
CA GLY A 257 107.14 42.08 41.15
C GLY A 257 106.61 40.66 41.24
N SER A 258 105.41 40.46 41.80
CA SER A 258 104.66 39.20 41.71
C SER A 258 103.14 39.38 41.84
N ILE A 259 102.57 40.28 41.02
CA ILE A 259 101.14 40.25 40.68
C ILE A 259 101.04 40.05 39.18
N SER A 260 100.37 38.97 38.77
CA SER A 260 100.21 38.61 37.36
C SER A 260 99.59 39.75 36.57
N LYS A 261 100.03 39.98 35.32
CA LYS A 261 99.45 41.00 34.42
C LYS A 261 97.93 40.87 34.32
N LYS A 262 97.41 39.65 34.48
CA LYS A 262 95.99 39.31 34.46
C LYS A 262 95.20 39.92 35.63
N ASP A 263 95.80 40.00 36.81
CA ASP A 263 95.14 40.60 37.99
C ASP A 263 95.14 42.13 37.91
N ARG A 264 96.19 42.73 37.35
CA ARG A 264 96.21 44.18 37.04
C ARG A 264 95.18 44.56 35.99
N GLU A 265 94.96 43.70 35.00
CA GLU A 265 93.97 43.91 33.93
C GLU A 265 92.55 43.72 34.47
N ASN A 266 92.31 42.69 35.28
CA ASN A 266 91.03 42.48 35.97
C ASN A 266 90.68 43.63 36.94
N ILE A 267 91.65 44.14 37.70
CA ILE A 267 91.44 45.29 38.58
C ILE A 267 91.15 46.55 37.76
N ARG A 268 91.86 46.77 36.64
CA ARG A 268 91.56 47.88 35.72
C ARG A 268 90.19 47.76 35.07
N GLU A 269 89.76 46.56 34.68
CA GLU A 269 88.42 46.33 34.14
C GLU A 269 87.35 46.51 35.20
N ALA A 270 87.58 46.09 36.45
CA ALA A 270 86.69 46.32 37.57
C ALA A 270 86.55 47.83 37.86
N VAL A 271 87.66 48.57 37.90
CA VAL A 271 87.65 50.03 38.08
C VAL A 271 86.93 50.73 36.93
N LYS A 272 87.16 50.34 35.67
CA LYS A 272 86.42 50.90 34.52
C LYS A 272 84.93 50.61 34.57
N LYS A 273 84.52 49.42 35.02
CA LYS A 273 83.10 49.09 35.22
C LYS A 273 82.49 49.93 36.34
N VAL A 274 83.22 50.15 37.43
CA VAL A 274 82.78 51.03 38.52
C VAL A 274 82.64 52.47 38.03
N GLU A 275 83.61 53.00 37.28
CA GLU A 275 83.52 54.33 36.66
C GLU A 275 82.34 54.45 35.68
N GLN A 276 82.07 53.42 34.88
CA GLN A 276 80.91 53.38 33.97
C GLN A 276 79.58 53.34 34.72
N TYR A 277 79.49 52.57 35.81
CA TYR A 277 78.30 52.55 36.65
C TYR A 277 78.13 53.90 37.36
N GLU A 278 79.20 54.50 37.87
CA GLU A 278 79.18 55.80 38.53
C GLU A 278 78.75 56.93 37.56
N GLU A 279 79.23 56.91 36.31
CA GLU A 279 78.78 57.84 35.27
C GLU A 279 77.31 57.62 34.86
N ALA A 280 76.86 56.36 34.79
CA ALA A 280 75.46 56.03 34.52
C ALA A 280 74.54 56.44 35.68
N PHE A 281 74.96 56.25 36.93
CA PHE A 281 74.23 56.68 38.12
C PHE A 281 74.15 58.20 38.20
N LYS A 282 75.21 58.92 37.84
CA LYS A 282 75.20 60.38 37.80
C LYS A 282 74.22 60.92 36.75
N LYS A 283 74.13 60.28 35.58
CA LYS A 283 73.11 60.61 34.56
C LYS A 283 71.68 60.32 35.03
N ILE A 284 71.48 59.26 35.82
CA ILE A 284 70.18 58.93 36.41
C ILE A 284 69.82 59.92 37.53
N GLU A 285 70.78 60.31 38.37
CA GLU A 285 70.62 61.34 39.42
C GLU A 285 70.24 62.70 38.80
N GLU A 286 70.91 63.11 37.72
CA GLU A 286 70.61 64.34 36.99
C GLU A 286 69.21 64.33 36.35
N ALA A 287 68.72 63.16 35.90
CA ALA A 287 67.42 63.02 35.26
C ALA A 287 66.25 62.85 36.25
N THR A 288 66.51 62.29 37.44
CA THR A 288 65.46 61.93 38.42
C THR A 288 65.44 62.82 39.66
N GLY A 289 66.54 63.53 39.96
CA GLY A 289 66.64 64.48 41.07
C GLY A 289 66.70 63.86 42.47
N LEU A 290 66.93 62.55 42.58
CA LEU A 290 66.99 61.81 43.84
C LEU A 290 68.46 61.50 44.19
N SER A 291 68.99 62.06 45.28
CA SER A 291 70.41 61.90 45.67
C SER A 291 70.71 60.67 46.54
N ASP A 292 69.73 59.81 46.82
CA ASP A 292 69.92 58.58 47.61
C ASP A 292 69.97 57.35 46.68
N ILE A 293 71.15 56.75 46.56
CA ILE A 293 71.44 55.60 45.67
C ILE A 293 70.51 54.43 45.97
N ASP A 294 70.21 54.17 47.23
CA ASP A 294 69.32 53.07 47.62
C ASP A 294 67.86 53.31 47.19
N GLN A 295 67.43 54.58 47.12
CA GLN A 295 66.09 54.93 46.63
C GLN A 295 65.99 54.82 45.11
N ILE A 296 67.04 55.18 44.37
CA ILE A 296 67.11 54.99 42.91
C ILE A 296 67.06 53.49 42.57
N VAL A 297 67.81 52.65 43.27
CA VAL A 297 67.80 51.20 43.01
C VAL A 297 66.42 50.61 43.34
N ARG A 298 65.78 51.02 44.43
CA ARG A 298 64.42 50.54 44.78
C ARG A 298 63.38 50.95 43.73
N THR A 299 63.39 52.21 43.31
CA THR A 299 62.46 52.70 42.29
C THR A 299 62.73 52.08 40.92
N PHE A 300 63.99 51.81 40.57
CA PHE A 300 64.34 51.10 39.34
C PHE A 300 63.88 49.64 39.38
N VAL A 301 64.08 48.93 40.50
CA VAL A 301 63.59 47.55 40.66
C VAL A 301 62.06 47.50 40.64
N GLU A 302 61.37 48.49 41.20
CA GLU A 302 59.90 48.60 41.09
C GLU A 302 59.45 48.90 39.66
N ALA A 303 60.13 49.80 38.96
CA ALA A 303 59.86 50.10 37.55
C ALA A 303 60.17 48.89 36.65
N GLU A 304 61.22 48.13 36.93
CA GLU A 304 61.58 46.89 36.22
C GLU A 304 60.52 45.81 36.46
N LYS A 305 60.07 45.62 37.71
CA LYS A 305 58.95 44.71 38.03
C LYS A 305 57.68 45.12 37.29
N HIS A 306 57.37 46.42 37.25
CA HIS A 306 56.21 46.91 36.54
C HIS A 306 56.33 46.68 35.02
N ASN A 307 57.51 46.94 34.44
CA ASN A 307 57.80 46.71 33.04
C ASN A 307 57.75 45.21 32.68
N TYR A 308 58.27 44.34 33.54
CA TYR A 308 58.15 42.88 33.39
C TYR A 308 56.69 42.43 33.42
N SER A 309 55.87 42.98 34.33
CA SER A 309 54.43 42.72 34.34
C SER A 309 53.74 43.20 33.08
N LEU A 310 54.11 44.37 32.56
CA LEU A 310 53.56 44.91 31.31
C LEU A 310 53.95 44.05 30.11
N TYR A 311 55.19 43.58 30.06
CA TYR A 311 55.68 42.70 29.01
C TYR A 311 54.94 41.36 29.01
N ASN A 312 54.70 40.78 30.18
CA ASN A 312 53.88 39.58 30.30
C ASN A 312 52.44 39.82 29.82
N TYR A 313 51.85 40.96 30.19
CA TYR A 313 50.51 41.33 29.72
C TYR A 313 50.46 41.53 28.19
N VAL A 314 51.47 42.14 27.59
CA VAL A 314 51.59 42.28 26.12
C VAL A 314 51.73 40.92 25.45
N ASN A 315 52.47 39.98 26.05
CA ASN A 315 52.58 38.61 25.53
C ASN A 315 51.26 37.83 25.66
N GLU A 316 50.55 37.98 26.78
CA GLU A 316 49.21 37.41 26.95
C GLU A 316 48.23 37.97 25.90
N LEU A 317 48.23 39.29 25.68
CA LEU A 317 47.43 39.92 24.64
C LEU A 317 47.80 39.43 23.24
N SER A 318 49.09 39.25 22.97
CA SER A 318 49.57 38.74 21.67
C SER A 318 49.10 37.29 21.44
N ASN A 319 49.17 36.44 22.47
CA ASN A 319 48.62 35.08 22.42
C ASN A 319 47.10 35.08 22.23
N ASP A 320 46.40 36.04 22.85
CA ASP A 320 44.96 36.20 22.69
C ASP A 320 44.57 36.69 21.30
N ILE A 321 45.36 37.58 20.70
CA ILE A 321 45.20 38.01 19.31
C ILE A 321 45.36 36.82 18.38
N GLU A 322 46.44 36.03 18.50
CA GLU A 322 46.64 34.84 17.68
C GLU A 322 45.51 33.82 17.83
N ARG A 323 45.02 33.63 19.06
CA ARG A 323 43.87 32.76 19.35
C ARG A 323 42.60 33.26 18.66
N LEU A 324 42.31 34.55 18.76
CA LEU A 324 41.13 35.16 18.14
C LEU A 324 41.23 35.15 16.61
N GLU A 325 42.40 35.41 16.03
CA GLU A 325 42.63 35.32 14.59
C GLU A 325 42.40 33.91 14.06
N LYS A 326 42.85 32.89 14.80
CA LYS A 326 42.58 31.48 14.49
C LYS A 326 41.09 31.16 14.55
N GLN A 327 40.38 31.66 15.55
CA GLN A 327 38.92 31.50 15.64
C GLN A 327 38.19 32.20 14.48
N ILE A 328 38.61 33.42 14.11
CA ILE A 328 38.06 34.15 12.97
C ILE A 328 38.31 33.36 11.67
N ALA A 329 39.50 32.81 11.49
CA ALA A 329 39.83 31.98 10.32
C ALA A 329 38.96 30.72 10.26
N GLN A 330 38.76 30.04 11.39
CA GLN A 330 37.90 28.86 11.49
C GLN A 330 36.44 29.19 11.17
N ILE A 331 35.89 30.25 11.75
CA ILE A 331 34.51 30.67 11.49
C ILE A 331 34.33 31.08 10.02
N LYS A 332 35.29 31.80 9.42
CA LYS A 332 35.25 32.13 7.99
C LYS A 332 35.26 30.87 7.11
N ALA A 333 36.06 29.86 7.45
CA ALA A 333 36.07 28.59 6.73
C ALA A 333 34.74 27.83 6.86
N GLU A 334 34.11 27.87 8.03
CA GLU A 334 32.77 27.30 8.22
C GLU A 334 31.70 28.03 7.41
N ILE A 335 31.72 29.37 7.41
CA ILE A 335 30.81 30.19 6.59
C ILE A 335 30.93 29.81 5.11
N GLU A 336 32.14 29.69 4.58
CA GLU A 336 32.34 29.34 3.17
C GLU A 336 31.83 27.93 2.85
N LYS A 337 32.04 26.97 3.78
CA LYS A 337 31.51 25.60 3.66
C LYS A 337 29.99 25.58 3.63
N TYR A 338 29.32 26.38 4.48
CA TYR A 338 27.86 26.47 4.49
C TYR A 338 27.30 27.23 3.28
N LYS A 339 28.01 28.26 2.80
CA LYS A 339 27.63 29.02 1.61
C LYS A 339 27.70 28.15 0.35
N GLY A 340 28.75 27.35 0.18
CA GLY A 340 28.88 26.40 -0.93
C GLY A 340 27.80 25.31 -0.92
N LYS A 341 27.45 24.80 0.27
CA LYS A 341 26.33 23.84 0.41
C LYS A 341 24.97 24.49 0.14
N GLY A 342 24.74 25.69 0.66
CA GLY A 342 23.49 26.42 0.47
C GLY A 342 23.18 26.72 -1.00
N ILE A 343 24.18 27.11 -1.80
CA ILE A 343 23.99 27.41 -3.22
C ILE A 343 23.64 26.14 -4.02
N ASN A 344 24.30 25.02 -3.74
CA ASN A 344 24.02 23.77 -4.45
C ASN A 344 22.64 23.20 -4.09
N THR A 345 22.27 23.23 -2.79
CA THR A 345 20.94 22.80 -2.35
C THR A 345 19.84 23.74 -2.87
N ASP A 346 20.07 25.05 -2.92
CA ASP A 346 19.09 26.01 -3.46
C ASP A 346 18.89 25.83 -4.97
N ASN A 347 19.97 25.57 -5.73
CA ASN A 347 19.87 25.27 -7.16
C ASN A 347 19.16 23.94 -7.43
N GLN A 348 19.43 22.90 -6.63
CA GLN A 348 18.70 21.63 -6.73
C GLN A 348 17.22 21.82 -6.41
N ARG A 349 16.90 22.54 -5.33
CA ARG A 349 15.52 22.85 -4.93
C ARG A 349 14.78 23.63 -6.00
N LYS A 350 15.41 24.64 -6.61
CA LYS A 350 14.84 25.39 -7.74
C LYS A 350 14.58 24.51 -8.95
N LYS A 351 15.49 23.58 -9.26
CA LYS A 351 15.31 22.64 -10.37
C LYS A 351 14.14 21.68 -10.11
N ILE A 352 14.04 21.15 -8.90
CA ILE A 352 12.92 20.28 -8.50
C ILE A 352 11.60 21.06 -8.54
N MET A 353 11.59 22.29 -8.04
CA MET A 353 10.40 23.16 -8.06
C MET A 353 9.93 23.43 -9.49
N SER A 354 10.86 23.77 -10.39
CA SER A 354 10.55 23.99 -11.80
C SER A 354 10.03 22.72 -12.49
N ASP A 355 10.59 21.55 -12.20
CA ASP A 355 10.09 20.28 -12.76
C ASP A 355 8.69 19.94 -12.24
N LEU A 356 8.44 20.14 -10.95
CA LEU A 356 7.12 19.95 -10.35
C LEU A 356 6.08 20.91 -10.93
N GLU A 357 6.43 22.18 -11.16
CA GLU A 357 5.57 23.15 -11.81
C GLU A 357 5.19 22.73 -13.23
N VAL A 358 6.17 22.25 -14.02
CA VAL A 358 5.91 21.74 -15.38
C VAL A 358 5.01 20.50 -15.34
N ARG A 359 5.28 19.56 -14.43
CA ARG A 359 4.45 18.35 -14.28
C ARG A 359 3.03 18.68 -13.83
N LEU A 360 2.88 19.65 -12.93
CA LEU A 360 1.58 20.13 -12.47
C LEU A 360 0.81 20.76 -13.63
N SER A 361 1.42 21.67 -14.39
CA SER A 361 0.82 22.30 -15.56
C SER A 361 0.40 21.27 -16.63
N MET A 362 1.24 20.27 -16.90
CA MET A 362 0.92 19.19 -17.83
C MET A 362 -0.26 18.34 -17.35
N THR A 363 -0.33 18.06 -16.04
CA THR A 363 -1.39 17.24 -15.45
C THR A 363 -2.71 18.00 -15.45
N GLU A 364 -2.70 19.29 -15.11
CA GLU A 364 -3.86 20.17 -15.20
C GLU A 364 -4.39 20.27 -16.63
N SER A 365 -3.50 20.46 -17.62
CA SER A 365 -3.91 20.49 -19.03
C SER A 365 -4.56 19.17 -19.47
N ARG A 366 -4.04 18.03 -19.00
CA ARG A 366 -4.65 16.72 -19.28
C ARG A 366 -6.01 16.58 -18.60
N ALA A 367 -6.14 16.99 -17.34
CA ALA A 367 -7.40 16.95 -16.60
C ALA A 367 -8.48 17.80 -17.30
N GLU A 368 -8.15 19.03 -17.69
CA GLU A 368 -9.06 19.92 -18.42
C GLU A 368 -9.49 19.33 -19.77
N ASN A 369 -8.58 18.64 -20.46
CA ASN A 369 -8.91 17.92 -21.70
C ASN A 369 -9.87 16.74 -21.47
N TYR A 370 -9.69 15.98 -20.39
CA TYR A 370 -10.59 14.89 -20.03
C TYR A 370 -11.97 15.42 -19.61
N GLU A 371 -12.01 16.53 -18.87
CA GLU A 371 -13.25 17.17 -18.47
C GLU A 371 -14.03 17.70 -19.67
N ARG A 372 -13.35 18.37 -20.61
CA ARG A 372 -13.96 18.78 -21.89
C ARG A 372 -14.49 17.60 -22.71
N LYS A 373 -13.79 16.46 -22.71
CA LYS A 373 -14.27 15.24 -23.39
C LYS A 373 -15.49 14.67 -22.66
N TYR A 374 -15.46 14.62 -21.33
CA TYR A 374 -16.57 14.15 -20.51
C TYR A 374 -17.82 15.00 -20.74
N GLU A 375 -17.72 16.33 -20.72
CA GLU A 375 -18.85 17.22 -21.00
C GLU A 375 -19.44 16.99 -22.39
N LYS A 376 -18.61 16.82 -23.42
CA LYS A 376 -19.08 16.53 -24.78
C LYS A 376 -19.84 15.20 -24.83
N THR A 377 -19.27 14.15 -24.25
CA THR A 377 -19.91 12.83 -24.20
C THR A 377 -21.20 12.87 -23.40
N MET A 378 -21.23 13.56 -22.26
CA MET A 378 -22.43 13.71 -21.43
C MET A 378 -23.55 14.45 -22.17
N LYS A 379 -23.22 15.49 -22.94
CA LYS A 379 -24.18 16.17 -23.82
C LYS A 379 -24.77 15.20 -24.85
N THR A 380 -23.94 14.34 -25.46
CA THR A 380 -24.43 13.33 -26.42
C THR A 380 -25.30 12.27 -25.75
N ILE A 381 -24.93 11.78 -24.56
CA ILE A 381 -25.71 10.80 -23.80
C ILE A 381 -27.07 11.38 -23.41
N ASN A 382 -27.11 12.62 -22.93
CA ASN A 382 -28.37 13.28 -22.58
C ASN A 382 -29.28 13.48 -23.81
N ALA A 383 -28.71 13.85 -24.97
CA ALA A 383 -29.46 13.93 -26.21
C ALA A 383 -30.04 12.57 -26.64
N LEU A 384 -29.25 11.49 -26.49
CA LEU A 384 -29.69 10.12 -26.76
C LEU A 384 -30.81 9.68 -25.80
N LYS A 385 -30.68 9.94 -24.50
CA LYS A 385 -31.71 9.67 -23.48
C LYS A 385 -33.06 10.29 -23.88
N ILE A 386 -33.05 11.55 -24.30
CA ILE A 386 -34.26 12.24 -24.77
C ILE A 386 -34.81 11.58 -26.05
N GLY A 387 -33.95 11.31 -27.04
CA GLY A 387 -34.34 10.68 -28.30
C GLY A 387 -34.96 9.29 -28.11
N ILE A 388 -34.33 8.45 -27.29
CA ILE A 388 -34.81 7.11 -26.94
C ILE A 388 -36.17 7.19 -26.25
N GLN A 389 -36.33 8.11 -25.29
CA GLN A 389 -37.61 8.30 -24.60
C GLN A 389 -38.72 8.77 -25.56
N GLN A 390 -38.40 9.62 -26.55
CA GLN A 390 -39.36 10.04 -27.57
C GLN A 390 -39.76 8.89 -28.50
N ILE A 391 -38.80 8.07 -28.93
CA ILE A 391 -39.05 6.91 -29.80
C ILE A 391 -39.90 5.88 -29.06
N LEU A 392 -39.58 5.58 -27.80
CA LEU A 392 -40.33 4.66 -26.95
C LEU A 392 -41.81 5.07 -26.84
N LYS A 393 -42.08 6.37 -26.67
CA LYS A 393 -43.43 6.93 -26.67
C LYS A 393 -44.12 6.86 -28.03
N LYS A 394 -43.41 7.18 -29.13
CA LYS A 394 -44.00 7.21 -30.49
C LYS A 394 -44.33 5.83 -31.06
N ILE A 395 -43.49 4.84 -30.80
CA ILE A 395 -43.68 3.45 -31.25
C ILE A 395 -44.73 2.73 -30.38
N GLY A 396 -45.11 3.33 -29.24
CA GLY A 396 -46.13 2.81 -28.34
C GLY A 396 -45.66 1.58 -27.57
N CYS A 397 -44.39 1.56 -27.14
CA CYS A 397 -43.83 0.48 -26.32
C CYS A 397 -44.26 0.58 -24.84
N ASN A 398 -45.52 0.92 -24.57
CA ASN A 398 -46.07 1.12 -23.23
C ASN A 398 -46.76 -0.17 -22.75
N ASN A 399 -45.98 -1.21 -22.46
CA ASN A 399 -46.44 -2.39 -21.75
C ASN A 399 -46.28 -2.15 -20.23
N GLU A 400 -47.09 -2.78 -19.37
CA GLU A 400 -46.95 -2.66 -17.90
C GLU A 400 -45.53 -2.99 -17.42
N MET A 401 -44.82 -3.88 -18.12
CA MET A 401 -43.41 -4.22 -17.86
C MET A 401 -42.42 -3.11 -18.22
N THR A 402 -42.64 -2.37 -19.31
CA THR A 402 -41.79 -1.20 -19.65
C THR A 402 -42.10 -0.02 -18.75
N GLU A 403 -43.35 0.13 -18.31
CA GLU A 403 -43.76 1.18 -17.38
C GLU A 403 -43.18 0.97 -15.97
N MET A 404 -43.13 -0.27 -15.48
CA MET A 404 -42.37 -0.62 -14.26
C MET A 404 -40.85 -0.43 -14.42
N MET A 405 -40.30 -0.65 -15.62
CA MET A 405 -38.85 -0.58 -15.86
C MET A 405 -38.32 0.86 -15.98
N LEU A 406 -39.12 1.79 -16.51
CA LEU A 406 -38.69 3.19 -16.64
C LEU A 406 -38.78 3.98 -15.31
N ASP A 407 -39.54 3.47 -14.33
CA ASP A 407 -39.91 4.14 -13.08
C ASP A 407 -40.26 5.64 -13.29
N THR A 408 -40.57 6.38 -12.23
CA THR A 408 -40.98 7.80 -12.36
C THR A 408 -39.92 8.75 -12.97
N GLN A 409 -38.68 8.28 -13.22
CA GLN A 409 -37.53 9.10 -13.64
C GLN A 409 -37.12 8.96 -15.12
N GLY A 410 -37.74 8.06 -15.89
CA GLY A 410 -37.50 7.92 -17.33
C GLY A 410 -36.23 7.14 -17.69
N VAL A 411 -35.77 7.27 -18.95
CA VAL A 411 -34.58 6.54 -19.43
C VAL A 411 -33.33 7.07 -18.72
N ASP A 412 -32.46 6.24 -18.15
CA ASP A 412 -31.20 6.58 -17.51
C ASP A 412 -30.03 5.78 -18.14
N GLU A 413 -28.79 6.04 -17.75
CA GLU A 413 -27.63 5.36 -18.34
C GLU A 413 -27.60 3.85 -18.06
N SER A 414 -28.21 3.40 -16.96
CA SER A 414 -28.27 1.98 -16.57
C SER A 414 -29.35 1.20 -17.32
N ASN A 415 -30.41 1.87 -17.77
CA ASN A 415 -31.57 1.29 -18.42
C ASN A 415 -31.62 1.56 -19.94
N MET A 416 -30.73 2.44 -20.45
CA MET A 416 -30.68 2.86 -21.86
C MET A 416 -30.55 1.68 -22.84
N MET A 417 -29.70 0.71 -22.52
CA MET A 417 -29.48 -0.48 -23.36
C MET A 417 -30.71 -1.38 -23.42
N GLN A 418 -31.38 -1.56 -22.29
CA GLN A 418 -32.62 -2.34 -22.19
C GLN A 418 -33.76 -1.64 -22.94
N CYS A 419 -33.87 -0.31 -22.82
CA CYS A 419 -34.85 0.48 -23.60
C CYS A 419 -34.62 0.36 -25.11
N LEU A 420 -33.36 0.40 -25.57
CA LEU A 420 -33.04 0.20 -26.99
C LEU A 420 -33.41 -1.21 -27.47
N GLY A 421 -33.16 -2.25 -26.66
CA GLY A 421 -33.56 -3.62 -27.00
C GLY A 421 -35.07 -3.80 -27.10
N VAL A 422 -35.86 -3.11 -26.25
CA VAL A 422 -37.32 -3.12 -26.35
C VAL A 422 -37.81 -2.37 -27.60
N ILE A 423 -37.19 -1.23 -27.93
CA ILE A 423 -37.48 -0.50 -29.16
C ILE A 423 -37.19 -1.37 -30.38
N GLU A 424 -36.06 -2.08 -30.40
CA GLU A 424 -35.69 -2.99 -31.48
C GLU A 424 -36.73 -4.10 -31.68
N LEU A 425 -37.11 -4.79 -30.59
CA LEU A 425 -38.12 -5.85 -30.63
C LEU A 425 -39.44 -5.33 -31.21
N ARG A 426 -39.92 -4.19 -30.71
CA ARG A 426 -41.19 -3.61 -31.16
C ARG A 426 -41.13 -3.13 -32.61
N THR A 427 -39.99 -2.56 -33.03
CA THR A 427 -39.80 -2.12 -34.41
C THR A 427 -39.82 -3.32 -35.37
N ASN A 428 -39.20 -4.42 -34.98
CA ASN A 428 -39.21 -5.67 -35.75
C ASN A 428 -40.62 -6.27 -35.85
N GLU A 429 -41.41 -6.25 -34.76
CA GLU A 429 -42.83 -6.65 -34.79
C GLU A 429 -43.64 -5.82 -35.78
N ILE A 430 -43.47 -4.49 -35.76
CA ILE A 430 -44.19 -3.57 -36.67
C ILE A 430 -43.78 -3.83 -38.12
N LEU A 431 -42.50 -4.06 -38.41
CA LEU A 431 -42.01 -4.40 -39.74
C LEU A 431 -42.58 -5.73 -40.24
N GLN A 432 -42.65 -6.75 -39.38
CA GLN A 432 -43.27 -8.03 -39.73
C GLN A 432 -44.76 -7.89 -40.02
N MET A 433 -45.49 -7.10 -39.22
CA MET A 433 -46.91 -6.79 -39.46
C MET A 433 -47.11 -6.03 -40.77
N TYR A 434 -46.23 -5.07 -41.07
CA TYR A 434 -46.26 -4.33 -42.33
C TYR A 434 -46.01 -5.25 -43.53
N TRP A 435 -44.99 -6.12 -43.47
CA TRP A 435 -44.74 -7.11 -44.53
C TRP A 435 -45.90 -8.08 -44.72
N GLY A 436 -46.57 -8.50 -43.64
CA GLY A 436 -47.80 -9.27 -43.70
C GLY A 436 -48.93 -8.55 -44.43
N CYS A 437 -49.12 -7.24 -44.15
CA CYS A 437 -50.16 -6.44 -44.81
C CYS A 437 -49.83 -6.10 -46.27
N THR A 438 -48.56 -5.91 -46.63
CA THR A 438 -48.15 -5.61 -48.02
C THR A 438 -48.16 -6.84 -48.91
N ASN A 439 -47.99 -8.05 -48.36
CA ASN A 439 -48.05 -9.29 -49.13
C ASN A 439 -49.48 -9.71 -49.56
N ASP A 440 -50.53 -9.09 -48.99
CA ASP A 440 -51.90 -9.26 -49.46
C ASP A 440 -52.24 -8.41 -50.70
N HIS A 441 -51.36 -7.49 -51.12
CA HIS A 441 -51.54 -6.69 -52.34
C HIS A 441 -50.32 -6.85 -53.28
N SER A 442 -50.31 -7.97 -54.01
CA SER A 442 -49.63 -8.19 -55.30
C SER A 442 -48.27 -7.50 -55.55
N TYR A 443 -47.16 -8.18 -55.22
CA TYR A 443 -46.02 -8.50 -56.10
C TYR A 443 -44.82 -8.94 -55.23
N ALA A 444 -44.26 -10.11 -55.52
CA ALA A 444 -42.96 -10.52 -54.98
C ALA A 444 -41.85 -9.55 -55.46
N PRO A 445 -40.83 -9.29 -54.63
CA PRO A 445 -39.56 -9.95 -54.93
C PRO A 445 -38.82 -10.50 -53.71
N SER A 446 -38.14 -11.60 -53.98
CA SER A 446 -37.19 -12.33 -53.14
C SER A 446 -36.26 -11.45 -52.30
N GLN A 447 -36.28 -11.66 -50.99
CA GLN A 447 -35.08 -11.89 -50.16
C GLN A 447 -35.54 -12.36 -48.78
N ALA A 448 -35.37 -13.65 -48.52
CA ALA A 448 -35.51 -14.21 -47.18
C ALA A 448 -34.40 -13.62 -46.29
N LEU A 449 -34.79 -12.92 -45.24
CA LEU A 449 -33.93 -12.72 -44.06
C LEU A 449 -33.99 -14.00 -43.22
N PRO A 450 -32.85 -14.47 -42.66
CA PRO A 450 -32.78 -15.79 -42.05
C PRO A 450 -33.67 -15.86 -40.80
N SER A 451 -34.48 -16.91 -40.73
CA SER A 451 -35.13 -17.36 -39.49
C SER A 451 -34.07 -17.71 -38.45
N ASN A 452 -33.70 -16.75 -37.61
CA ASN A 452 -33.06 -17.07 -36.34
C ASN A 452 -34.16 -17.36 -35.31
N THR A 453 -34.55 -18.63 -35.29
CA THR A 453 -35.31 -19.24 -34.22
C THR A 453 -34.49 -19.17 -32.93
N HIS A 454 -34.56 -18.06 -32.20
CA HIS A 454 -34.13 -18.06 -30.80
C HIS A 454 -35.22 -18.73 -29.96
N HIS A 455 -35.05 -20.04 -29.87
CA HIS A 455 -35.57 -20.90 -28.83
C HIS A 455 -35.53 -20.17 -27.48
N SER A 456 -36.60 -20.34 -26.70
CA SER A 456 -36.74 -19.96 -25.31
C SER A 456 -35.51 -20.38 -24.51
N GLN A 457 -34.54 -19.48 -24.36
CA GLN A 457 -33.52 -19.59 -23.34
C GLN A 457 -33.88 -18.58 -22.26
N GLN A 458 -34.23 -19.15 -21.12
CA GLN A 458 -34.20 -18.48 -19.83
C GLN A 458 -33.02 -17.50 -19.81
N ILE A 459 -33.32 -16.23 -19.52
CA ILE A 459 -32.30 -15.27 -19.13
C ILE A 459 -31.77 -15.79 -17.80
N ALA A 460 -30.78 -16.67 -17.87
CA ALA A 460 -29.90 -16.94 -16.76
C ALA A 460 -29.32 -15.59 -16.38
N VAL A 461 -29.57 -15.17 -15.13
CA VAL A 461 -28.93 -14.04 -14.49
C VAL A 461 -27.42 -14.31 -14.55
N LYS A 462 -26.77 -13.86 -15.61
CA LYS A 462 -25.32 -13.72 -15.63
C LYS A 462 -25.02 -12.59 -14.66
N GLN A 463 -24.19 -12.92 -13.68
CA GLN A 463 -23.64 -12.02 -12.69
C GLN A 463 -23.19 -10.70 -13.32
N PRO A 464 -23.23 -9.58 -12.55
CA PRO A 464 -22.83 -8.29 -13.06
C PRO A 464 -21.47 -8.40 -13.73
N ILE A 465 -21.41 -7.93 -14.98
CA ILE A 465 -20.17 -7.78 -15.75
C ILE A 465 -19.22 -6.97 -14.86
N LYS A 466 -18.17 -7.62 -14.37
CA LYS A 466 -17.02 -6.92 -13.81
C LYS A 466 -16.46 -6.06 -14.94
N ILE A 467 -16.67 -4.75 -14.84
CA ILE A 467 -15.87 -3.78 -15.58
C ILE A 467 -14.48 -3.89 -14.96
N GLU A 468 -13.62 -4.68 -15.59
CA GLU A 468 -12.19 -4.63 -15.35
C GLU A 468 -11.72 -3.28 -15.89
N ILE A 469 -11.55 -2.33 -14.96
CA ILE A 469 -10.84 -1.09 -15.23
C ILE A 469 -9.41 -1.53 -15.49
N ASP A 470 -9.04 -1.61 -16.75
CA ASP A 470 -7.67 -1.84 -17.17
C ASP A 470 -6.86 -0.61 -16.76
N ALA A 471 -6.32 -0.66 -15.54
CA ALA A 471 -5.34 0.30 -15.08
C ALA A 471 -4.11 0.12 -16.00
N PRO A 472 -3.59 1.20 -16.61
CA PRO A 472 -2.41 1.08 -17.45
C PRO A 472 -1.28 0.45 -16.63
N PRO A 473 -0.43 -0.37 -17.26
CA PRO A 473 0.61 -1.08 -16.53
C PRO A 473 1.48 -0.05 -15.80
N LEU A 474 1.60 -0.23 -14.49
CA LEU A 474 2.68 0.36 -13.71
C LEU A 474 3.99 -0.08 -14.38
N LYS A 475 4.52 0.78 -15.24
CA LYS A 475 5.93 0.73 -15.58
C LYS A 475 6.67 0.99 -14.28
N ASP A 476 7.54 0.06 -13.94
CA ASP A 476 8.64 0.26 -13.00
C ASP A 476 9.54 1.40 -13.50
N GLU A 477 9.10 2.64 -13.33
CA GLU A 477 9.99 3.78 -13.33
C GLU A 477 10.37 4.03 -11.87
N LYS A 478 11.60 3.61 -11.55
CA LYS A 478 12.31 3.97 -10.33
C LYS A 478 12.07 5.45 -10.03
N ASP A 479 11.41 5.70 -8.91
CA ASP A 479 11.34 6.99 -8.26
C ASP A 479 12.78 7.45 -7.93
N PRO A 480 13.31 8.55 -8.52
CA PRO A 480 14.60 9.11 -8.15
C PRO A 480 14.41 10.24 -7.14
N GLY A 481 13.49 10.09 -6.18
CA GLY A 481 13.04 11.15 -5.27
C GLY A 481 13.16 10.89 -3.77
N GLU A 482 13.74 9.77 -3.31
CA GLU A 482 14.06 9.59 -1.88
C GLU A 482 15.37 10.32 -1.52
N GLU A 483 15.31 11.65 -1.40
CA GLU A 483 16.30 12.41 -0.63
C GLU A 483 15.71 12.78 0.75
N ASP A 484 16.17 12.06 1.78
CA ASP A 484 16.49 12.54 3.13
C ASP A 484 15.63 13.67 3.73
N ASP A 485 14.43 13.35 4.22
CA ASP A 485 13.77 14.16 5.27
C ASP A 485 14.38 13.83 6.65
N LYS A 486 15.62 14.28 6.88
CA LYS A 486 16.33 14.25 8.17
C LYS A 486 15.83 15.39 9.08
N GLY A 487 14.52 15.45 9.32
CA GLY A 487 13.86 16.61 9.90
C GLY A 487 13.03 16.36 11.16
N ASN A 488 13.45 15.47 12.07
CA ASN A 488 13.18 15.55 13.53
C ASN A 488 13.64 14.25 14.21
N LEU A 489 14.91 14.23 14.63
CA LEU A 489 15.43 13.18 15.49
C LEU A 489 14.92 13.43 16.92
N LEU A 490 14.08 12.54 17.42
CA LEU A 490 13.65 12.52 18.82
C LEU A 490 14.89 12.46 19.73
N THR A 491 14.90 13.29 20.77
CA THR A 491 15.99 13.28 21.75
C THR A 491 16.03 11.96 22.53
N ARG A 492 17.19 11.63 23.09
CA ARG A 492 17.44 10.38 23.83
C ARG A 492 16.47 10.19 25.00
N GLU A 493 16.00 11.27 25.61
CA GLU A 493 14.98 11.27 26.67
C GLU A 493 13.60 10.89 26.13
N GLU A 494 13.18 11.47 25.01
CA GLU A 494 11.87 11.16 24.39
C GLU A 494 11.76 9.71 23.90
N MET A 495 12.88 9.11 23.49
CA MET A 495 12.94 7.68 23.17
C MET A 495 12.79 6.79 24.41
N ASN A 496 13.39 7.20 25.53
CA ASN A 496 13.32 6.45 26.78
C ASN A 496 11.90 6.50 27.37
N ASP A 497 11.25 7.67 27.31
CA ASP A 497 9.88 7.85 27.75
C ASP A 497 8.88 7.01 26.93
N ARG A 498 9.06 6.96 25.61
CA ARG A 498 8.25 6.08 24.74
C ARG A 498 8.49 4.60 24.99
N ALA A 499 9.73 4.20 25.30
CA ALA A 499 10.07 2.83 25.65
C ALA A 499 9.42 2.41 26.99
N ILE A 500 9.43 3.31 27.98
CA ILE A 500 8.75 3.10 29.26
C ILE A 500 7.25 2.97 29.05
N ILE A 501 6.62 3.87 28.27
CA ILE A 501 5.18 3.81 27.97
C ILE A 501 4.79 2.49 27.27
N ARG A 502 5.57 2.02 26.28
CA ARG A 502 5.34 0.71 25.63
C ARG A 502 5.49 -0.44 26.63
N SER A 503 6.46 -0.40 27.54
CA SER A 503 6.67 -1.46 28.53
C SER A 503 5.51 -1.59 29.51
N VAL A 504 4.87 -0.47 29.87
CA VAL A 504 3.67 -0.46 30.74
C VAL A 504 2.44 -0.99 29.99
N GLN A 505 2.31 -0.71 28.69
CA GLN A 505 1.20 -1.22 27.88
C GLN A 505 1.27 -2.74 27.66
N TYR A 506 2.48 -3.30 27.55
CA TYR A 506 2.66 -4.75 27.42
C TYR A 506 2.46 -5.53 28.73
N LYS A 507 2.57 -4.88 29.90
CA LYS A 507 2.27 -5.52 31.21
C LYS A 507 0.78 -5.51 31.58
N LYS A 508 -0.09 -4.88 30.79
CA LYS A 508 -1.54 -4.78 31.02
C LYS A 508 -2.41 -5.60 30.03
N ARG A 509 -1.78 -6.45 29.21
CA ARG A 509 -2.44 -7.51 28.46
C ARG A 509 -1.90 -8.85 28.95
#